data_AF-A0A9X9LG86-F1
#
_entry.id   AF-A0A9X9LG86-F1
#
_cell.length_a   1.000
_cell.length_b   1.000
_cell.length_c   1.000
_cell.angle_alpha   90.00
_cell.angle_beta   90.00
_cell.angle_gamma   90.00
#
_symmetry.space_group_name_H-M   'P 1'
#
loop_
_entity.id
_entity.type
_entity.pdbx_description
1 polymer ?
#
loop_
_entity_poly.entity_id
_entity_poly.type
_entity_poly.pdbx_seq_one_letter_code
_entity_poly.pdbx_strand_id
1 'polypeptide(L)'
;MPYTEAVLHEVLRFCNIVPLGIFHATSEDAVVRGYSIPKGTTVITNLYSVHFDEKYWRNPEIFSPERFLDSSGYFAKKEALVPFSLGKRTFIGIQF
;
A
#
# COMPACT_ATOMS: atom_id res chain seq x y z
N MET A 1 -0.11 16.50 15.09
CA MET A 1 -0.09 17.53 14.04
C MET A 1 -0.71 16.94 12.77
N PRO A 2 -2.03 17.07 12.56
CA PRO A 2 -2.75 16.28 11.56
C PRO A 2 -2.26 16.54 10.12
N TYR A 3 -1.95 17.78 9.77
CA TYR A 3 -1.45 18.11 8.43
C TYR A 3 -0.05 17.53 8.16
N THR A 4 0.85 17.57 9.15
CA THR A 4 2.19 16.93 9.01
C THR A 4 2.06 15.43 8.79
N GLU A 5 1.17 14.78 9.53
CA GLU A 5 0.90 13.35 9.36
C GLU A 5 0.31 13.05 7.97
N ALA A 6 -0.63 13.87 7.51
CA ALA A 6 -1.21 13.77 6.17
C ALA A 6 -0.15 13.92 5.05
N VAL A 7 0.76 14.89 5.17
CA VAL A 7 1.86 15.08 4.21
C VAL A 7 2.78 13.85 4.18
N LEU A 8 3.17 13.32 5.35
CA LEU A 8 4.02 12.12 5.42
C LEU A 8 3.36 10.92 4.76
N HIS A 9 2.07 10.69 5.01
CA HIS A 9 1.33 9.58 4.41
C HIS A 9 1.13 9.77 2.90
N GLU A 10 0.92 10.99 2.42
CA GLU A 10 0.83 11.26 0.98
C GLU A 10 2.18 11.10 0.28
N VAL A 11 3.30 11.44 0.94
CA VAL A 11 4.65 11.13 0.42
C VAL A 11 4.85 9.62 0.28
N LEU A 12 4.48 8.83 1.29
CA LEU A 12 4.58 7.37 1.23
C LEU A 12 3.72 6.79 0.10
N ARG A 13 2.49 7.28 -0.07
CA ARG A 13 1.57 6.85 -1.13
C ARG A 13 2.08 7.23 -2.51
N PHE A 14 2.51 8.48 -2.70
CA PHE A 14 2.81 9.04 -4.01
C PHE A 14 4.19 8.63 -4.51
N CYS A 15 5.22 8.76 -3.67
CA CYS A 15 6.60 8.49 -4.06
C CYS A 15 6.90 7.00 -4.21
N ASN A 16 6.13 6.10 -3.57
CA ASN A 16 6.28 4.65 -3.68
C ASN A 16 7.74 4.18 -3.56
N ILE A 17 8.39 4.46 -2.43
CA ILE A 17 9.82 4.17 -2.22
C ILE A 17 10.17 2.70 -2.52
N VAL A 18 9.25 1.77 -2.24
CA VAL A 18 9.38 0.35 -2.55
C VAL A 18 8.18 -0.11 -3.40
N PRO A 19 8.14 0.22 -4.70
CA PRO A 19 6.92 0.13 -5.51
C PRO A 19 6.45 -1.30 -5.79
N LEU A 20 7.39 -2.28 -5.79
CA LEU A 20 7.12 -3.69 -6.03
C LEU A 20 7.24 -4.57 -4.78
N GLY A 21 7.40 -3.95 -3.61
CA GLY A 21 7.71 -4.66 -2.37
C GLY A 21 9.01 -5.47 -2.46
N ILE A 22 9.11 -6.48 -1.62
CA ILE A 22 10.12 -7.54 -1.74
C ILE A 22 9.42 -8.74 -2.38
N PHE A 23 10.08 -9.40 -3.33
CA PHE A 23 9.47 -10.53 -4.01
C PHE A 23 9.16 -11.67 -3.04
N HIS A 24 7.95 -12.21 -3.18
CA HIS A 24 7.48 -13.37 -2.43
C HIS A 24 7.59 -14.63 -3.28
N ALA A 25 7.41 -15.78 -2.64
CA ALA A 25 7.17 -17.04 -3.33
C ALA A 25 6.09 -17.84 -2.59
N THR A 26 5.32 -18.64 -3.33
CA THR A 26 4.32 -19.54 -2.75
C THR A 26 5.00 -20.67 -1.97
N SER A 27 4.57 -20.92 -0.72
CA SER A 27 5.12 -22.00 0.12
C SER A 27 4.58 -23.38 -0.25
N GLU A 28 3.45 -23.42 -0.95
CA GLU A 28 2.71 -24.58 -1.42
C GLU A 28 1.92 -24.21 -2.69
N ASP A 29 1.33 -25.20 -3.35
CA ASP A 29 0.44 -24.94 -4.49
C ASP A 29 -0.77 -24.12 -4.00
N ALA A 30 -1.10 -23.06 -4.73
CA ALA A 30 -2.14 -22.11 -4.35
C ALA A 30 -3.13 -21.89 -5.49
N VAL A 31 -4.36 -21.49 -5.16
CA VAL A 31 -5.37 -21.08 -6.14
C VAL A 31 -5.82 -19.65 -5.83
N VAL A 32 -5.67 -18.74 -6.80
CA VAL A 32 -6.09 -17.34 -6.66
C VAL A 32 -6.94 -16.95 -7.87
N ARG A 33 -8.16 -16.45 -7.63
CA ARG A 33 -9.13 -16.07 -8.68
C ARG A 33 -9.34 -17.18 -9.75
N GLY A 34 -9.27 -18.44 -9.34
CA GLY A 34 -9.43 -19.61 -10.23
C GLY A 34 -8.16 -20.07 -10.95
N TYR A 35 -7.03 -19.36 -10.81
CA TYR A 35 -5.75 -19.75 -11.39
C TYR A 35 -4.94 -20.60 -10.42
N SER A 36 -4.37 -21.71 -10.91
CA SER A 36 -3.40 -22.51 -10.16
C SER A 36 -2.02 -21.86 -10.22
N ILE A 37 -1.40 -21.68 -9.05
CA ILE A 37 -0.08 -21.09 -8.85
C ILE A 37 0.77 -22.15 -8.14
N PRO A 38 1.70 -22.82 -8.86
CA PRO A 38 2.54 -23.86 -8.27
C PRO A 38 3.41 -23.35 -7.12
N LYS A 39 3.77 -24.23 -6.20
CA LYS A 39 4.75 -23.98 -5.13
C LYS A 39 6.06 -23.42 -5.70
N GLY A 40 6.62 -22.43 -5.01
CA GLY A 40 7.88 -21.79 -5.37
C GLY A 40 7.76 -20.72 -6.46
N THR A 41 6.56 -20.48 -7.00
CA THR A 41 6.33 -19.41 -7.98
C THR A 41 6.63 -18.05 -7.35
N THR A 42 7.46 -17.24 -8.01
CA THR A 42 7.72 -15.85 -7.60
C THR A 42 6.45 -15.01 -7.75
N VAL A 43 6.08 -14.30 -6.69
CA VAL A 43 4.93 -13.40 -6.64
C VAL A 43 5.45 -11.98 -6.41
N ILE A 44 5.17 -11.10 -7.36
CA ILE A 44 5.47 -9.68 -7.27
C ILE A 44 4.22 -8.95 -6.80
N THR A 45 4.34 -8.24 -5.67
CA THR A 45 3.27 -7.42 -5.13
C THR A 45 3.43 -5.99 -5.61
N ASN A 46 2.65 -5.59 -6.62
CA ASN A 46 2.71 -4.23 -7.16
C ASN A 46 2.02 -3.24 -6.20
N LEU A 47 2.72 -2.80 -5.16
CA LEU A 47 2.21 -1.83 -4.18
C LEU A 47 1.88 -0.48 -4.82
N TYR A 48 2.65 -0.07 -5.84
CA TYR A 48 2.33 1.12 -6.64
C TYR A 48 0.90 1.04 -7.20
N SER A 49 0.51 -0.11 -7.75
CA SER A 49 -0.85 -0.27 -8.29
C SER A 49 -1.93 -0.10 -7.22
N VAL A 50 -1.68 -0.48 -5.97
CA VAL A 50 -2.63 -0.28 -4.85
C VAL A 50 -2.72 1.20 -4.47
N HIS A 51 -1.58 1.90 -4.43
CA HIS A 51 -1.51 3.31 -4.10
C HIS A 51 -2.05 4.24 -5.20
N PHE A 52 -2.24 3.69 -6.41
CA PHE A 52 -2.81 4.37 -7.57
C PHE A 52 -4.14 3.74 -8.05
N ASP A 53 -4.73 2.83 -7.29
CA ASP A 53 -6.01 2.22 -7.65
C ASP A 53 -7.14 3.25 -7.51
N GLU A 54 -7.70 3.67 -8.65
CA GLU A 54 -8.79 4.65 -8.74
C GLU A 54 -10.06 4.21 -7.99
N LYS A 55 -10.22 2.91 -7.71
CA LYS A 55 -11.30 2.41 -6.87
C LYS A 55 -11.21 2.94 -5.43
N TYR A 56 -9.99 3.18 -4.94
CA TYR A 56 -9.73 3.60 -3.55
C TYR A 56 -9.22 5.04 -3.44
N TRP A 57 -8.63 5.57 -4.51
CA TRP A 57 -8.02 6.89 -4.54
C TRP A 57 -8.67 7.77 -5.60
N ARG A 58 -9.21 8.91 -5.18
CA ARG A 58 -9.66 9.95 -6.11
C ARG A 58 -8.45 10.71 -6.65
N ASN A 59 -8.27 10.76 -7.97
CA ASN A 59 -7.15 11.44 -8.63
C ASN A 59 -5.78 11.01 -8.02
N PRO A 60 -5.42 9.72 -8.08
CA PRO A 60 -4.20 9.20 -7.46
C PRO A 60 -2.90 9.81 -7.99
N GLU A 61 -2.94 10.33 -9.22
CA GLU A 61 -1.86 11.04 -9.90
C GLU A 61 -1.56 12.43 -9.34
N ILE A 62 -2.44 12.97 -8.49
CA ILE A 62 -2.27 14.27 -7.85
C ILE A 62 -1.76 14.05 -6.42
N PHE A 63 -0.64 14.70 -6.10
CA PHE A 63 -0.18 14.83 -4.73
C PHE A 63 -1.10 15.80 -3.96
N SER A 64 -1.89 15.26 -3.03
CA SER A 64 -2.85 16.03 -2.21
C SER A 64 -2.91 15.46 -0.79
N PRO A 65 -2.20 16.07 0.18
CA PRO A 65 -2.26 15.67 1.58
C PRO A 65 -3.69 15.70 2.16
N GLU A 66 -4.55 16.58 1.65
CA GLU A 66 -5.92 16.77 2.10
C GLU A 66 -6.75 15.48 2.04
N ARG A 67 -6.39 14.52 1.18
CA ARG A 67 -7.08 13.22 1.11
C ARG A 67 -6.96 12.38 2.40
N PHE A 68 -5.97 12.68 3.24
CA PHE A 68 -5.77 12.07 4.55
C PHE A 68 -6.35 12.89 5.70
N LEU A 69 -7.19 13.89 5.41
CA LEU A 69 -7.90 14.67 6.40
C LEU A 69 -9.41 14.43 6.29
N ASP A 70 -10.10 14.40 7.43
CA ASP A 70 -11.57 14.40 7.47
C ASP A 70 -12.13 15.84 7.39
N SER A 71 -13.46 15.96 7.40
CA SER A 71 -14.16 17.25 7.34
C SER A 71 -13.85 18.18 8.52
N SER A 72 -13.35 17.63 9.63
CA SER A 72 -12.97 18.37 10.84
C SER A 72 -11.46 18.66 10.89
N GLY A 73 -10.70 18.26 9.87
CA GLY A 73 -9.26 18.47 9.76
C GLY A 73 -8.41 17.50 10.58
N TYR A 74 -9.01 16.41 11.10
CA TYR A 74 -8.26 15.35 11.77
C TYR A 74 -7.71 14.35 10.75
N PHE A 75 -6.62 13.67 11.13
CA PHE A 75 -6.00 12.66 10.29
C PHE A 75 -6.92 11.44 10.15
N ALA A 76 -7.17 11.05 8.90
CA ALA A 76 -8.00 9.92 8.51
C ALA A 76 -7.17 8.84 7.81
N LYS A 77 -6.89 7.75 8.54
CA LYS A 77 -6.15 6.60 8.01
C LYS A 77 -6.89 5.96 6.82
N LYS A 78 -6.14 5.53 5.81
CA LYS A 78 -6.68 4.83 4.63
C LYS A 78 -6.20 3.38 4.62
N GLU A 79 -7.13 2.43 4.49
CA GLU A 79 -6.80 0.99 4.44
C GLU A 79 -6.01 0.62 3.17
N ALA A 80 -6.24 1.32 2.06
CA ALA A 80 -5.54 1.12 0.80
C ALA A 80 -4.10 1.68 0.80
N LEU A 81 -3.64 2.27 1.91
CA LEU A 81 -2.26 2.69 2.06
C LEU A 81 -1.45 1.57 2.70
N VAL A 82 -0.58 0.92 1.90
CA VAL A 82 0.21 -0.25 2.29
C VAL A 82 1.71 -0.11 1.95
N PRO A 83 2.38 1.01 2.30
CA PRO A 83 3.78 1.28 1.94
C PRO A 83 4.76 0.32 2.62
N PHE A 84 4.30 -0.40 3.65
CA PHE A 84 5.09 -1.33 4.44
C PHE A 84 4.68 -2.80 4.22
N SER A 85 3.99 -3.08 3.10
CA SER A 85 3.38 -4.38 2.79
C SER A 85 2.34 -4.81 3.83
N LEU A 86 1.83 -6.03 3.70
CA LEU A 86 0.85 -6.65 4.59
C LEU A 86 1.18 -8.13 4.84
N GLY A 87 0.48 -8.73 5.81
CA GLY A 87 0.58 -10.16 6.13
C GLY A 87 1.82 -10.53 6.95
N LYS A 88 2.21 -11.81 6.92
CA LYS A 88 3.30 -12.38 7.74
C LYS A 88 4.68 -11.75 7.54
N ARG A 89 4.85 -10.95 6.48
CA ARG A 89 6.10 -10.30 6.08
C ARG A 89 5.97 -8.77 6.02
N THR A 90 4.99 -8.20 6.72
CA THR A 90 4.88 -6.76 6.94
C THR A 90 6.20 -6.22 7.52
N PHE A 91 6.58 -5.00 7.16
CA PHE A 91 7.82 -4.40 7.64
C PHE A 91 7.85 -4.35 9.18
N ILE A 92 8.91 -4.90 9.77
CA ILE A 92 9.05 -5.03 11.22
C ILE A 92 9.25 -3.68 11.94
N GLY A 93 9.76 -2.67 11.23
CA GLY A 93 10.11 -1.37 11.80
C GLY A 93 8.99 -0.31 11.77
N ILE A 94 7.74 -0.69 11.47
CA ILE A 94 6.63 0.27 11.31
C ILE A 94 6.24 1.03 12.61
N GLN A 95 6.76 0.60 13.77
CA GLN A 95 6.38 1.12 15.09
C GLN A 95 7.46 2.00 15.77
N PHE A 96 8.53 2.36 15.06
CA PHE A 96 9.59 3.24 15.57
C PHE A 96 9.39 4.70 15.15
#